data_AF-A0A9W8FA24-F1
#
_entry.id   AF-A0A9W8FA24-F1
#
_cell.length_a   1.000
_cell.length_b   1.000
_cell.length_c   1.000
_cell.angle_alpha   90.00
_cell.angle_beta   90.00
_cell.angle_gamma   90.00
#
_symmetry.space_group_name_H-M   'P 1'
#
loop_
_entity.id
_entity.type
_entity.pdbx_description
1 polymer ?
#
loop_
_entity_poly.entity_id
_entity_poly.type
_entity_poly.pdbx_seq_one_letter_code
_entity_poly.pdbx_strand_id
1 'polypeptide(L)'
;MSATVSAIEASRSTIIKSLLSREGPKTINQLYVALHQTFPDNFKGMSRHRFKRVYLKNLKEFKQIRIKVCRDPELLEKLRNDPDSRVTASDKEAWLIEVAESLAVKYLAGQVDLGVNHKNILEKINTERSKSKDFWEGKTNVPHDWRAVLKAAGEKTSL
;
A
#
# COMPACT_ATOMS: atom_id res chain seq x y z
N MET A 1 13.90 4.48 -18.62
CA MET A 1 14.40 4.01 -17.30
C MET A 1 13.27 3.74 -16.26
N SER A 2 12.04 3.35 -16.63
CA SER A 2 10.88 3.50 -15.72
C SER A 2 10.13 2.23 -15.29
N ALA A 3 10.53 1.03 -15.71
CA ALA A 3 9.79 -0.21 -15.39
C ALA A 3 10.27 -0.88 -14.09
N THR A 4 11.58 -0.87 -13.81
CA THR A 4 12.18 -1.54 -12.65
C THR A 4 11.84 -0.85 -11.33
N VAL A 5 11.79 0.48 -11.30
CA VAL A 5 11.46 1.25 -10.09
C VAL A 5 10.01 0.99 -9.66
N SER A 6 9.06 0.95 -10.60
CA SER A 6 7.64 0.73 -10.31
C SER A 6 7.36 -0.69 -9.78
N ALA A 7 8.02 -1.71 -10.35
CA ALA A 7 7.88 -3.10 -9.86
C ALA A 7 8.45 -3.28 -8.45
N ILE A 8 9.59 -2.64 -8.14
CA ILE A 8 10.20 -2.65 -6.81
C ILE A 8 9.33 -1.89 -5.79
N GLU A 9 8.67 -0.79 -6.19
CA GLU A 9 7.75 -0.07 -5.31
C GLU A 9 6.47 -0.84 -5.02
N ALA A 10 5.92 -1.52 -6.04
CA ALA A 10 4.79 -2.43 -5.87
C ALA A 10 5.15 -3.59 -4.92
N SER A 11 6.37 -4.15 -5.02
CA SER A 11 6.83 -5.21 -4.11
C SER A 11 7.01 -4.70 -2.67
N ARG A 12 7.57 -3.50 -2.46
CA ARG A 12 7.73 -2.89 -1.11
C ARG A 12 6.40 -2.69 -0.40
N SER A 13 5.40 -2.15 -1.10
CA SER A 13 4.06 -1.95 -0.52
C SER A 13 3.45 -3.27 -0.04
N THR A 14 3.67 -4.32 -0.82
CA THR A 14 3.19 -5.67 -0.58
C THR A 14 3.90 -6.32 0.59
N ILE A 15 5.22 -6.15 0.68
CA ILE A 15 6.02 -6.61 1.81
C ILE A 15 5.55 -5.96 3.12
N ILE A 16 5.34 -4.64 3.13
CA ILE A 16 4.85 -3.90 4.30
C ILE A 16 3.51 -4.49 4.79
N LYS A 17 2.57 -4.69 3.87
CA LYS A 17 1.24 -5.24 4.20
C LYS A 17 1.32 -6.69 4.65
N SER A 18 2.15 -7.51 4.02
CA SER A 18 2.35 -8.91 4.43
C SER A 18 2.91 -9.00 5.84
N LEU A 19 3.95 -8.22 6.15
CA LEU A 19 4.58 -8.22 7.47
C LEU A 19 3.61 -7.76 8.56
N LEU A 20 2.91 -6.65 8.35
CA LEU A 20 1.90 -6.15 9.29
C LEU A 20 0.71 -7.11 9.47
N SER A 21 0.35 -7.88 8.44
CA SER A 21 -0.74 -8.86 8.55
C SER A 21 -0.33 -10.10 9.36
N ARG A 22 0.94 -10.51 9.25
CA ARG A 22 1.48 -11.69 9.94
C ARG A 22 1.90 -11.41 11.38
N GLU A 23 2.56 -10.28 11.60
CA GLU A 23 3.15 -9.92 12.90
C GLU A 23 2.30 -8.94 13.71
N GLY A 24 1.21 -8.45 13.13
CA GLY A 24 0.29 -7.52 13.77
C GLY A 24 0.76 -6.06 13.76
N PRO A 25 0.06 -5.19 14.52
CA PRO A 25 0.30 -3.76 14.52
C PRO A 25 1.67 -3.38 15.09
N LYS A 26 2.35 -2.42 14.45
CA LYS A 26 3.70 -1.96 14.86
C LYS A 26 3.82 -0.45 14.83
N THR A 27 4.69 0.11 15.65
CA THR A 27 5.09 1.52 15.52
C THR A 27 5.87 1.76 14.21
N ILE A 28 5.98 3.02 13.79
CA ILE A 28 6.75 3.38 12.58
C ILE A 28 8.19 2.86 12.66
N ASN A 29 8.84 2.94 13.82
CA ASN A 29 10.23 2.55 13.97
C ASN A 29 10.38 1.03 13.99
N GLN A 30 9.56 0.30 14.76
CA GLN A 30 9.56 -1.17 14.74
C GLN A 30 9.32 -1.71 13.33
N LEU A 31 8.36 -1.14 12.62
CA LEU A 31 8.08 -1.55 11.24
C LEU A 31 9.28 -1.28 10.33
N TYR A 32 9.91 -0.10 10.46
CA TYR A 32 11.10 0.24 9.68
C TYR A 32 12.27 -0.72 9.96
N VAL A 33 12.58 -0.99 11.22
CA VAL A 33 13.66 -1.88 11.63
C VAL A 33 13.40 -3.31 11.13
N ALA A 34 12.19 -3.84 11.37
CA ALA A 34 11.80 -5.18 10.93
C ALA A 34 11.91 -5.34 9.40
N LEU A 35 11.50 -4.34 8.61
CA LEU A 35 11.63 -4.39 7.15
C LEU A 35 13.09 -4.41 6.68
N HIS A 36 13.97 -3.68 7.35
CA HIS A 36 15.40 -3.67 7.03
C HIS A 36 16.12 -4.95 7.46
N GLN A 37 15.65 -5.62 8.51
CA GLN A 37 16.19 -6.90 8.97
C GLN A 37 15.70 -8.06 8.10
N THR A 38 14.41 -8.12 7.83
CA THR A 38 13.79 -9.26 7.11
C THR A 38 13.93 -9.14 5.59
N PHE A 39 13.96 -7.92 5.04
CA PHE A 39 14.01 -7.66 3.59
C PHE A 39 15.07 -6.61 3.22
N PRO A 40 16.35 -6.83 3.58
CA PRO A 40 17.41 -5.83 3.43
C PRO A 40 17.58 -5.36 1.98
N ASP A 41 17.49 -6.27 1.00
CA ASP A 41 17.66 -5.93 -0.42
C ASP A 41 16.56 -5.02 -0.94
N ASN A 42 15.30 -5.30 -0.55
CA ASN A 42 14.17 -4.49 -0.96
C ASN A 42 14.22 -3.10 -0.32
N PHE A 43 14.73 -2.95 0.91
CA PHE A 43 14.74 -1.67 1.62
C PHE A 43 16.10 -0.97 1.65
N LYS A 44 17.14 -1.52 0.99
CA LYS A 44 18.48 -0.94 0.94
C LYS A 44 18.47 0.52 0.47
N GLY A 45 19.17 1.38 1.20
CA GLY A 45 19.27 2.83 0.91
C GLY A 45 17.98 3.62 1.18
N MET A 46 16.93 2.99 1.73
CA MET A 46 15.74 3.71 2.15
C MET A 46 16.00 4.42 3.48
N SER A 47 15.78 5.73 3.52
CA SER A 47 15.82 6.46 4.79
C SER A 47 14.47 6.38 5.50
N ARG A 48 14.50 6.46 6.83
CA ARG A 48 13.29 6.55 7.67
C ARG A 48 12.36 7.70 7.25
N HIS A 49 12.93 8.83 6.84
CA HIS A 49 12.15 9.98 6.37
C HIS A 49 11.35 9.64 5.10
N ARG A 50 12.02 9.04 4.11
CA ARG A 50 11.37 8.61 2.85
C ARG A 50 10.34 7.52 3.09
N PHE A 51 10.64 6.55 3.95
CA PHE A 51 9.69 5.52 4.39
C PHE A 51 8.40 6.13 4.96
N LYS A 52 8.52 7.06 5.92
CA LYS A 52 7.37 7.70 6.56
C LYS A 52 6.59 8.61 5.60
N ARG A 53 7.27 9.52 4.90
CA ARG A 53 6.62 10.58 4.11
C ARG A 53 6.09 10.14 2.76
N VAL A 54 6.68 9.09 2.18
CA VAL A 54 6.29 8.62 0.85
C VAL A 54 5.51 7.32 1.00
N TYR A 55 6.11 6.25 1.52
CA TYR A 55 5.47 4.93 1.52
C TYR A 55 4.28 4.84 2.47
N LEU A 56 4.47 5.17 3.75
CA LEU A 56 3.37 5.10 4.73
C LEU A 56 2.27 6.13 4.43
N LYS A 57 2.64 7.33 3.96
CA LYS A 57 1.68 8.34 3.53
C LYS A 57 0.80 7.82 2.37
N ASN A 58 1.42 7.30 1.32
CA ASN A 58 0.69 6.76 0.16
C ASN A 58 -0.19 5.58 0.57
N LEU A 59 0.34 4.62 1.33
CA LEU A 59 -0.44 3.47 1.82
C LEU A 59 -1.66 3.89 2.65
N LYS A 60 -1.53 4.95 3.45
CA LYS A 60 -2.64 5.52 4.23
C LYS A 60 -3.65 6.21 3.31
N GLU A 61 -3.21 7.01 2.35
CA GLU A 61 -4.08 7.70 1.38
C GLU A 61 -4.91 6.70 0.55
N PHE A 62 -4.29 5.58 0.15
CA PHE A 62 -4.98 4.48 -0.52
C PHE A 62 -5.80 3.58 0.41
N LYS A 63 -5.95 3.94 1.69
CA LYS A 63 -6.69 3.19 2.71
C LYS A 63 -6.24 1.73 2.87
N GLN A 64 -4.98 1.44 2.55
CA GLN A 64 -4.42 0.10 2.66
C GLN A 64 -3.86 -0.19 4.06
N ILE A 65 -3.43 0.86 4.75
CA ILE A 65 -3.06 0.81 6.18
C ILE A 65 -3.90 1.81 6.97
N ARG A 66 -4.04 1.54 8.26
CA ARG A 66 -4.65 2.43 9.24
C ARG A 66 -3.62 2.75 10.32
N ILE A 67 -3.80 3.90 10.96
CA ILE A 67 -3.00 4.29 12.11
C ILE A 67 -3.96 4.38 13.29
N LYS A 68 -3.71 3.55 14.29
CA LYS A 68 -4.49 3.44 15.52
C LYS A 68 -3.69 4.02 16.68
N VAL A 69 -4.34 4.84 17.48
CA VAL A 69 -3.75 5.33 18.73
C VAL A 69 -3.97 4.27 19.81
N CYS A 70 -2.88 3.85 20.44
CA CYS A 70 -2.87 2.93 21.56
C CYS A 70 -2.61 3.71 22.85
N ARG A 71 -3.52 3.58 23.81
CA ARG A 71 -3.44 4.18 25.16
C ARG A 71 -3.46 3.12 26.26
N ASP A 72 -3.41 1.86 25.87
CA ASP A 72 -3.44 0.73 26.79
C ASP A 72 -2.13 0.71 27.58
N PRO A 73 -2.17 0.82 28.92
CA PRO A 73 -0.96 0.90 29.75
C PRO A 73 -0.05 -0.33 29.59
N GLU A 74 -0.61 -1.54 29.48
CA GLU A 74 0.20 -2.76 29.37
C GLU A 74 0.96 -2.81 28.04
N LEU A 75 0.29 -2.45 26.95
CA LEU A 75 0.92 -2.37 25.64
C LEU A 75 1.94 -1.23 25.57
N LEU A 76 1.68 -0.09 26.22
CA LEU A 76 2.64 1.01 26.28
C LEU A 76 3.90 0.61 27.06
N GLU A 77 3.78 -0.12 28.16
CA GLU A 77 4.94 -0.65 28.88
C GLU A 77 5.75 -1.63 28.04
N LYS A 78 5.08 -2.56 27.34
CA LYS A 78 5.75 -3.47 26.39
C LYS A 78 6.49 -2.70 25.30
N LEU A 79 5.89 -1.64 24.76
CA LEU A 79 6.53 -0.80 23.75
C LEU A 79 7.72 -0.03 24.33
N ARG A 80 7.64 0.50 25.55
CA ARG A 80 8.76 1.20 26.21
C ARG A 80 9.95 0.28 26.46
N ASN A 81 9.70 -0.99 26.72
CA ASN A 81 10.75 -2.00 26.89
C ASN A 81 11.37 -2.44 25.55
N ASP A 82 10.73 -2.13 24.42
CA ASP A 82 11.24 -2.42 23.09
C ASP A 82 12.09 -1.25 22.56
N PRO A 83 13.42 -1.44 22.35
CA PRO A 83 14.30 -0.37 21.88
C PRO A 83 13.92 0.15 20.48
N ASP A 84 13.25 -0.66 19.67
CA ASP A 84 12.88 -0.32 18.30
C ASP A 84 11.58 0.48 18.23
N SER A 85 10.80 0.59 19.31
CA SER A 85 9.55 1.36 19.32
C SER A 85 9.80 2.89 19.33
N ARG A 86 10.89 3.32 19.99
CA ARG A 86 11.14 4.70 20.42
C ARG A 86 10.00 5.35 21.23
N VAL A 87 9.19 4.55 21.91
CA VAL A 87 8.21 5.05 22.88
C VAL A 87 8.94 5.28 24.19
N THR A 88 8.81 6.49 24.73
CA THR A 88 9.46 6.92 25.97
C THR A 88 8.51 6.87 27.16
N ALA A 89 9.04 6.97 28.38
CA ALA A 89 8.23 7.02 29.59
C ALA A 89 7.29 8.23 29.63
N SER A 90 7.65 9.33 28.97
CA SER A 90 6.80 10.53 28.85
C SER A 90 5.63 10.37 27.90
N ASP A 91 5.67 9.39 27.00
CA ASP A 91 4.62 9.19 26.01
C ASP A 91 3.39 8.55 26.64
N LYS A 92 2.25 9.25 26.58
CA LYS A 92 0.94 8.79 27.07
C LYS A 92 0.21 7.92 26.06
N GLU A 93 0.67 7.89 24.83
CA GLU A 93 0.07 7.15 23.73
C GLU A 93 1.10 6.73 22.69
N ALA A 94 0.82 5.64 21.99
CA ALA A 94 1.64 5.14 20.88
C ALA A 94 0.82 5.04 19.60
N TRP A 95 1.46 5.30 18.47
CA TRP A 95 0.81 5.28 17.17
C TRP A 95 1.20 3.99 16.44
N LEU A 96 0.23 3.08 16.34
CA LEU A 96 0.40 1.77 15.73
C LEU A 96 -0.13 1.78 14.31
N ILE A 97 0.63 1.17 13.41
CA ILE A 97 0.25 0.95 12.03
C ILE A 97 -0.31 -0.46 11.91
N GLU A 98 -1.49 -0.58 11.32
CA GLU A 98 -2.15 -1.85 11.03
C GLU A 98 -2.56 -1.89 9.56
N VAL A 99 -2.71 -3.08 8.99
CA VAL A 99 -3.28 -3.26 7.66
C VAL A 99 -4.80 -3.16 7.75
N ALA A 100 -5.43 -2.61 6.72
CA ALA A 100 -6.89 -2.60 6.64
C ALA A 100 -7.44 -4.03 6.74
N GLU A 101 -8.44 -4.26 7.59
CA GLU A 101 -9.01 -5.61 7.86
C GLU A 101 -9.38 -6.39 6.60
N SER A 102 -9.95 -5.70 5.61
CA SER A 102 -10.33 -6.27 4.31
C SER A 102 -9.14 -6.80 3.48
N LEU A 103 -7.93 -6.30 3.75
CA LEU A 103 -6.69 -6.74 3.14
C LEU A 103 -5.93 -7.73 4.03
N ALA A 104 -6.02 -7.59 5.35
CA ALA A 104 -5.30 -8.44 6.30
C ALA A 104 -5.60 -9.93 6.06
N VAL A 105 -6.86 -10.28 5.81
CA VAL A 105 -7.29 -11.65 5.48
C VAL A 105 -6.60 -12.18 4.22
N LYS A 106 -6.48 -11.35 3.17
CA LYS A 106 -5.84 -11.73 1.90
C LYS A 106 -4.33 -11.98 2.08
N TYR A 107 -3.67 -11.08 2.81
CA TYR A 107 -2.23 -11.18 3.07
C TYR A 107 -1.87 -12.31 4.04
N LEU A 108 -2.75 -12.65 4.99
CA LEU A 108 -2.61 -13.82 5.86
C LEU A 108 -2.76 -15.13 5.08
N ALA A 109 -3.71 -15.19 4.15
CA ALA A 109 -3.94 -16.37 3.31
C ALA A 109 -2.86 -16.59 2.23
N GLY A 110 -1.81 -15.75 2.18
CA GLY A 110 -0.79 -15.80 1.13
C GLY A 110 -1.30 -15.40 -0.25
N GLN A 111 -2.53 -14.91 -0.36
CA GLN A 111 -3.09 -14.33 -1.58
C GLN A 111 -2.51 -12.93 -1.78
N VAL A 112 -1.24 -12.94 -2.18
CA VAL A 112 -0.51 -11.75 -2.54
C VAL A 112 -0.76 -11.49 -4.02
N ASP A 113 -1.61 -10.50 -4.32
CA ASP A 113 -1.62 -9.90 -5.66
C ASP A 113 -0.24 -9.23 -5.85
N LEU A 114 0.71 -10.01 -6.36
CA LEU A 114 2.03 -9.56 -6.79
C LEU A 114 1.82 -8.63 -7.97
N GLY A 115 1.55 -7.37 -7.65
CA GLY A 115 1.36 -6.32 -8.64
C GLY A 115 0.04 -6.44 -9.37
N VAL A 116 -1.02 -5.89 -8.76
CA VAL A 116 -1.93 -5.12 -9.60
C VAL A 116 -1.06 -4.02 -10.22
N ASN A 117 -0.62 -4.21 -11.46
CA ASN A 117 0.17 -3.21 -12.15
C ASN A 117 -0.77 -2.04 -12.45
N HIS A 118 -0.78 -1.05 -11.57
CA HIS A 118 -1.67 0.11 -11.66
C HIS A 118 -1.44 0.85 -13.00
N LYS A 119 -0.23 0.73 -13.57
CA LYS A 119 0.08 1.20 -14.92
C LYS A 119 -0.71 0.45 -15.99
N ASN A 120 -0.80 -0.87 -15.91
CA ASN A 120 -1.59 -1.67 -16.85
C ASN A 120 -3.10 -1.37 -16.74
N ILE A 121 -3.61 -1.15 -15.52
CA ILE A 121 -5.01 -0.73 -15.31
C ILE A 121 -5.23 0.66 -15.92
N LEU A 122 -4.34 1.62 -15.68
CA LEU A 122 -4.43 2.95 -16.26
C LEU A 122 -4.28 2.94 -17.78
N GLU A 123 -3.39 2.12 -18.34
CA GLU A 123 -3.22 1.95 -19.79
C GLU A 123 -4.49 1.34 -20.41
N LYS A 124 -5.09 0.33 -19.79
CA LYS A 124 -6.39 -0.23 -20.22
C LYS A 124 -7.50 0.83 -20.18
N ILE A 125 -7.63 1.57 -19.08
CA ILE A 125 -8.61 2.66 -18.94
C ILE A 125 -8.39 3.73 -20.01
N ASN A 126 -7.15 4.15 -20.24
CA ASN A 126 -6.84 5.20 -21.22
C ASN A 126 -7.06 4.73 -22.66
N THR A 127 -6.76 3.46 -22.96
CA THR A 127 -7.04 2.84 -24.26
C THR A 127 -8.55 2.84 -24.52
N GLU A 128 -9.36 2.38 -23.56
CA GLU A 128 -10.81 2.36 -23.73
C GLU A 128 -11.42 3.78 -23.77
N ARG A 129 -10.88 4.74 -23.01
CA ARG A 129 -11.27 6.15 -23.11
C ARG A 129 -10.95 6.76 -24.48
N SER A 130 -9.80 6.40 -25.08
CA SER A 130 -9.44 6.91 -26.40
C SER A 130 -10.43 6.50 -27.48
N LYS A 131 -10.94 5.27 -27.43
CA LYS A 131 -12.02 4.79 -28.31
C LYS A 131 -13.33 5.57 -28.13
N SER A 132 -13.63 5.96 -26.89
CA SER A 132 -14.77 6.85 -26.59
C SER A 132 -14.57 8.24 -27.16
N LYS A 133 -13.34 8.76 -27.12
CA LYS A 133 -12.96 10.04 -27.72
C LYS A 133 -13.06 10.03 -29.25
N ASP A 134 -12.67 8.92 -29.89
CA ASP A 134 -12.72 8.76 -31.34
C ASP A 134 -14.14 8.89 -31.92
N PHE A 135 -15.17 8.52 -31.14
CA PHE A 135 -16.56 8.78 -31.49
C PHE A 135 -16.88 10.29 -31.51
N TRP A 136 -16.47 11.03 -30.48
CA TRP A 136 -16.70 12.48 -30.40
C TRP A 136 -15.87 13.27 -31.42
N GLU A 137 -14.73 12.73 -31.84
CA GLU A 137 -13.89 13.30 -32.91
C GLU A 137 -14.34 12.87 -34.31
N GLY A 138 -15.44 12.11 -34.43
CA GLY A 138 -16.02 11.71 -35.72
C GLY A 138 -15.22 10.66 -36.49
N LYS A 139 -14.26 9.99 -35.85
CA LYS A 139 -13.47 8.90 -36.44
C LYS A 139 -14.23 7.57 -36.44
N THR A 140 -15.20 7.43 -35.55
CA THR A 140 -16.10 6.27 -35.49
C THR A 140 -17.55 6.74 -35.38
N ASN A 141 -18.48 5.95 -35.93
CA ASN A 141 -19.92 6.24 -35.88
C ASN A 141 -20.64 5.48 -34.74
N VAL A 142 -19.90 4.73 -33.93
CA VAL A 142 -20.46 3.87 -32.89
C VAL A 142 -20.10 4.44 -31.51
N PRO A 143 -21.09 4.79 -30.68
CA PRO A 143 -20.85 5.24 -29.31
C PRO A 143 -20.13 4.16 -28.49
N HIS A 144 -19.03 4.53 -27.83
CA HIS A 144 -18.25 3.62 -26.98
C HIS A 144 -18.31 4.03 -25.51
N ASP A 145 -19.03 3.25 -24.70
CA ASP A 145 -19.05 3.41 -23.25
C ASP A 145 -17.93 2.58 -22.60
N TRP A 146 -16.78 3.22 -22.43
CA TRP A 146 -15.61 2.62 -21.83
C TRP A 146 -15.84 2.09 -20.40
N ARG A 147 -16.77 2.67 -19.63
CA ARG A 147 -17.05 2.22 -18.25
C ARG A 147 -17.86 0.94 -18.25
N ALA A 148 -18.87 0.84 -19.11
CA ALA A 148 -19.69 -0.36 -19.26
C ALA A 148 -18.83 -1.55 -19.74
N VAL A 149 -17.95 -1.32 -20.72
CA VAL A 149 -17.05 -2.35 -21.27
C VAL A 149 -16.10 -2.88 -20.19
N LEU A 150 -15.45 -2.00 -19.42
CA LEU A 150 -14.56 -2.43 -18.34
C LEU A 150 -15.32 -3.15 -17.21
N LYS A 151 -16.54 -2.71 -16.86
CA LYS A 151 -17.38 -3.43 -15.88
C LYS A 151 -17.78 -4.82 -16.35
N ALA A 152 -18.14 -4.98 -17.63
CA ALA A 152 -18.50 -6.28 -18.20
C ALA A 152 -17.31 -7.26 -18.22
N ALA A 153 -16.08 -6.74 -18.36
CA ALA A 153 -14.85 -7.51 -18.30
C ALA A 153 -14.36 -7.81 -16.86
N GLY A 154 -15.08 -7.35 -15.82
CA GLY A 154 -14.65 -7.48 -14.43
C GLY A 154 -13.45 -6.61 -14.05
N GLU A 155 -13.13 -5.61 -14.86
CA GLU A 155 -11.96 -4.74 -14.71
C GLU A 155 -12.29 -3.50 -13.87
N LYS A 156 -11.27 -2.93 -13.20
CA LYS A 156 -11.43 -1.69 -12.44
C LYS A 156 -11.66 -0.50 -13.36
N THR A 157 -12.64 0.33 -13.02
CA THR A 157 -12.95 1.59 -13.73
C THR A 157 -12.38 2.84 -13.05
N SER A 158 -11.80 2.66 -11.86
CA SER A 158 -11.10 3.68 -11.09
C SER A 158 -9.99 3.02 -10.27
N LEU A 159 -8.96 3.80 -9.92
CA LEU A 159 -7.94 3.38 -8.97
C LEU A 159 -8.50 3.37 -7.54
#